data_AF-A0A6A6V3B5-F1
#
_entry.id   AF-A0A6A6V3B5-F1
#
_cell.length_a   1.000
_cell.length_b   1.000
_cell.length_c   1.000
_cell.angle_alpha   90.00
_cell.angle_beta   90.00
_cell.angle_gamma   90.00
#
_symmetry.space_group_name_H-M   'P 1'
#
loop_
_entity.id
_entity.type
_entity.pdbx_description
1 polymer ?
#
loop_
_entity_poly.entity_id
_entity_poly.type
_entity_poly.pdbx_seq_one_letter_code
_entity_poly.pdbx_strand_id
1 'polypeptide(L)'
;MYMMEPVYPASFVVSDSIDVLIGLVLRDFVKSWYGNISKSPTFVNEVDRAVRAALGDISDRLLAVDVVETTVWRIIPLLTDHLKSTYEAERVVRGHKLSRNVTRSEELDLAIAAKYNDGHLHPAASLAYSNTRTIQQQHLRSTVGRLLPLIMPRNMTTSSAVNVLIKEIVACAVTVFAWAIPHRVSPSRKGTI
;
A
#
# COMPACT_ATOMS: atom_id res chain seq x y z
N MET A 1 21.78 -7.07 -22.28
CA MET A 1 20.98 -5.89 -22.66
C MET A 1 19.65 -6.02 -21.95
N TYR A 2 19.24 -5.03 -21.15
CA TYR A 2 17.96 -5.07 -20.46
C TYR A 2 16.84 -4.82 -21.47
N MET A 3 15.89 -5.74 -21.60
CA MET A 3 14.71 -5.56 -22.45
C MET A 3 13.48 -5.50 -21.56
N MET A 4 12.69 -4.43 -21.67
CA MET A 4 11.41 -4.33 -21.00
C MET A 4 10.44 -5.30 -21.67
N GLU A 5 10.05 -6.33 -20.93
CA GLU A 5 9.00 -7.24 -21.35
C GLU A 5 7.63 -6.61 -21.05
N PRO A 6 6.69 -6.62 -22.00
CA PRO A 6 5.36 -6.06 -21.78
C PRO A 6 4.63 -6.86 -20.70
N VAL A 7 4.09 -6.17 -19.70
CA VAL A 7 3.38 -6.80 -18.57
C VAL A 7 2.08 -7.49 -19.03
N TYR A 8 1.44 -6.95 -20.08
CA TYR A 8 0.22 -7.52 -20.64
C TYR A 8 0.24 -7.49 -22.19
N PRO A 9 0.73 -8.57 -22.84
CA PRO A 9 0.93 -8.60 -24.29
C PRO A 9 -0.34 -8.37 -25.12
N ALA A 10 -1.52 -8.70 -24.57
CA ALA A 10 -2.80 -8.61 -25.29
C ALA A 10 -3.33 -7.16 -25.42
N SER A 11 -2.80 -6.19 -24.66
CA SER A 11 -3.13 -4.77 -24.85
C SER A 11 -1.91 -3.88 -24.66
N PHE A 12 -1.49 -3.26 -25.77
CA PHE A 12 -0.39 -2.30 -25.80
C PHE A 12 -0.66 -1.10 -24.87
N VAL A 13 -1.87 -0.54 -24.90
CA VAL A 13 -2.22 0.66 -24.10
C VAL A 13 -2.10 0.38 -22.60
N VAL A 14 -2.49 -0.83 -22.17
CA VAL A 14 -2.38 -1.25 -20.77
C VAL A 14 -0.92 -1.45 -20.39
N SER A 15 -0.14 -2.14 -21.23
CA SER A 15 1.29 -2.33 -20.99
C SER A 15 2.06 -1.01 -20.92
N ASP A 16 1.81 -0.08 -21.86
CA ASP A 16 2.45 1.25 -21.88
C ASP A 16 2.12 2.06 -20.62
N SER A 17 0.85 2.06 -20.20
CA SER A 17 0.44 2.75 -18.97
C SER A 17 1.11 2.16 -17.72
N ILE A 18 1.22 0.83 -17.66
CA ILE A 18 1.92 0.13 -16.57
C ILE A 18 3.42 0.44 -16.62
N ASP A 19 4.03 0.50 -17.79
CA ASP A 19 5.44 0.83 -17.97
C ASP A 19 5.76 2.23 -17.46
N VAL A 20 4.90 3.21 -17.78
CA VAL A 20 5.01 4.57 -17.23
C VAL A 20 4.92 4.54 -15.70
N LEU A 21 3.93 3.82 -15.14
CA LEU A 21 3.76 3.71 -13.69
C LEU A 21 4.99 3.10 -13.00
N ILE A 22 5.50 1.98 -13.51
CA ILE A 22 6.70 1.33 -12.98
C ILE A 22 7.90 2.27 -13.11
N GLY A 23 8.03 2.98 -14.23
CA GLY A 23 9.08 3.97 -14.44
C GLY A 23 9.06 5.09 -13.38
N LEU A 24 7.88 5.61 -13.05
CA LEU A 24 7.69 6.61 -11.99
C LEU A 24 8.07 6.05 -10.62
N VAL A 25 7.61 4.82 -10.30
CA VAL A 25 7.92 4.16 -9.03
C VAL A 25 9.43 3.95 -8.89
N LEU A 26 10.11 3.44 -9.90
CA LEU A 26 11.55 3.23 -9.87
C LEU A 26 12.33 4.56 -9.77
N ARG A 27 11.87 5.61 -10.44
CA ARG A 27 12.49 6.93 -10.36
C ARG A 27 12.44 7.47 -8.93
N ASP A 28 11.26 7.46 -8.34
CA ASP A 28 11.01 8.16 -7.07
C ASP A 28 11.40 7.34 -5.85
N PHE A 29 11.24 6.01 -5.91
CA PHE A 29 11.45 5.13 -4.75
C PHE A 29 12.73 4.29 -4.81
N VAL A 30 13.46 4.28 -5.94
CA VAL A 30 14.70 3.49 -6.07
C VAL A 30 15.87 4.37 -6.51
N LYS A 31 15.76 5.01 -7.69
CA LYS A 31 16.85 5.81 -8.27
C LYS A 31 17.20 7.03 -7.41
N SER A 32 16.20 7.61 -6.74
CA SER A 32 16.35 8.81 -5.88
C SER A 32 17.43 8.67 -4.80
N TRP A 33 17.57 7.48 -4.18
CA TRP A 33 18.59 7.21 -3.17
C TRP A 33 19.72 6.33 -3.69
N TYR A 34 19.44 5.38 -4.57
CA TYR A 34 20.46 4.45 -5.07
C TYR A 34 21.54 5.16 -5.89
N GLY A 35 21.18 6.24 -6.61
CA GLY A 35 22.14 7.06 -7.34
C GLY A 35 23.24 7.68 -6.48
N ASN A 36 22.99 7.84 -5.17
CA ASN A 36 24.00 8.32 -4.20
C ASN A 36 24.93 7.21 -3.69
N ILE A 37 24.55 5.93 -3.88
CA ILE A 37 25.33 4.76 -3.46
C ILE A 37 26.19 4.26 -4.62
N SER A 38 25.58 4.08 -5.79
CA SER A 38 26.26 3.55 -6.97
C SER A 38 25.63 4.06 -8.27
N LYS A 39 26.47 4.26 -9.28
CA LYS A 39 26.03 4.64 -10.65
C LYS A 39 25.65 3.44 -11.51
N SER A 40 25.86 2.21 -11.04
CA SER A 40 25.58 0.99 -11.81
C SER A 40 24.07 0.75 -11.92
N PRO A 41 23.48 0.58 -13.12
CA PRO A 41 22.04 0.36 -13.26
C PRO A 41 21.59 -1.04 -12.81
N THR A 42 22.52 -1.92 -12.46
CA THR A 42 22.26 -3.34 -12.19
C THR A 42 21.16 -3.54 -11.18
N PHE A 43 21.24 -2.91 -10.01
CA PHE A 43 20.23 -3.05 -8.97
C PHE A 43 18.84 -2.56 -9.41
N VAL A 44 18.78 -1.42 -10.11
CA VAL A 44 17.51 -0.86 -10.59
C VAL A 44 16.84 -1.79 -11.61
N ASN A 45 17.63 -2.40 -12.48
CA ASN A 45 17.15 -3.37 -13.47
C ASN A 45 16.64 -4.67 -12.80
N GLU A 46 17.31 -5.12 -11.73
CA GLU A 46 16.86 -6.27 -10.94
C GLU A 46 15.51 -5.99 -10.26
N VAL A 47 15.32 -4.77 -9.72
CA VAL A 47 14.04 -4.35 -9.12
C VAL A 47 12.94 -4.25 -10.19
N ASP A 48 13.22 -3.66 -11.35
CA ASP A 48 12.24 -3.60 -12.46
C ASP A 48 11.79 -5.01 -12.89
N ARG A 49 12.74 -5.93 -13.09
CA ARG A 49 12.43 -7.32 -13.45
C ARG A 49 11.60 -8.02 -12.38
N ALA A 50 11.90 -7.80 -11.09
CA ALA A 50 11.14 -8.35 -9.99
C ALA A 50 9.69 -7.86 -9.98
N VAL A 51 9.49 -6.55 -10.17
CA VAL A 51 8.17 -5.92 -10.20
C VAL A 51 7.35 -6.44 -11.37
N ARG A 52 7.96 -6.57 -12.55
CA ARG A 52 7.28 -7.12 -13.74
C ARG A 52 6.89 -8.58 -13.56
N ALA A 53 7.78 -9.41 -13.01
CA ALA A 53 7.46 -10.82 -12.70
C ALA A 53 6.32 -10.93 -11.68
N ALA A 54 6.37 -10.12 -10.61
CA ALA A 54 5.31 -10.05 -9.60
C ALA A 54 3.96 -9.63 -10.20
N LEU A 55 3.94 -8.65 -11.12
CA LEU A 55 2.73 -8.21 -11.81
C LEU A 55 2.17 -9.31 -12.72
N GLY A 56 3.04 -10.06 -13.41
CA GLY A 56 2.65 -11.24 -14.19
C GLY A 56 1.97 -12.29 -13.31
N ASP A 57 2.60 -12.70 -12.21
CA ASP A 57 2.05 -13.69 -11.28
C ASP A 57 0.73 -13.22 -10.64
N ILE A 58 0.60 -11.92 -10.33
CA ILE A 58 -0.67 -11.34 -9.86
C ILE A 58 -1.74 -11.41 -10.95
N SER A 59 -1.40 -11.03 -12.18
CA SER A 59 -2.32 -11.05 -13.32
C SER A 59 -2.83 -12.47 -13.59
N ASP A 60 -1.93 -13.44 -13.66
CA ASP A 60 -2.30 -14.84 -13.91
C ASP A 60 -3.23 -15.39 -12.82
N ARG A 61 -2.94 -15.05 -11.55
CA ARG A 61 -3.81 -15.42 -10.43
C ARG A 61 -5.16 -14.73 -10.48
N LEU A 62 -5.22 -13.47 -10.89
CA LEU A 62 -6.49 -12.74 -11.04
C LEU A 62 -7.33 -13.31 -12.19
N LEU A 63 -6.70 -13.67 -13.31
CA LEU A 63 -7.38 -14.30 -14.45
C LEU A 63 -7.88 -15.72 -14.14
N ALA A 64 -7.23 -16.42 -13.21
CA ALA A 64 -7.65 -17.73 -12.74
C ALA A 64 -8.84 -17.69 -11.75
N VAL A 65 -9.20 -16.50 -11.23
CA VAL A 65 -10.32 -16.35 -10.29
C VAL A 65 -11.64 -16.28 -11.06
N ASP A 66 -12.59 -17.14 -10.70
CA ASP A 66 -13.99 -16.98 -11.13
C ASP A 66 -14.58 -15.74 -10.44
N VAL A 67 -14.66 -14.65 -11.19
CA VAL A 67 -15.16 -13.35 -10.70
C VAL A 67 -16.62 -13.44 -10.30
N VAL A 68 -17.43 -14.22 -11.00
CA VAL A 68 -18.87 -14.35 -10.72
C VAL A 68 -19.06 -15.12 -9.42
N GLU A 69 -18.43 -16.29 -9.29
CA GLU A 69 -18.49 -17.10 -8.07
C GLU A 69 -17.96 -16.30 -6.88
N THR A 70 -16.80 -15.67 -7.01
CA THR A 70 -16.17 -14.87 -5.94
C THR A 70 -17.07 -13.69 -5.54
N THR A 71 -17.73 -13.06 -6.50
CA THR A 71 -18.61 -11.92 -6.22
C THR A 71 -19.85 -12.37 -5.45
N VAL A 72 -20.53 -13.41 -5.93
CA VAL A 72 -21.77 -13.90 -5.31
C VAL A 72 -21.52 -14.48 -3.92
N TRP A 73 -20.47 -15.32 -3.77
CA TRP A 73 -20.24 -16.03 -2.51
C TRP A 73 -19.44 -15.24 -1.48
N ARG A 74 -18.65 -14.24 -1.90
CA ARG A 74 -17.75 -13.52 -1.00
C ARG A 74 -18.02 -12.03 -0.94
N ILE A 75 -18.10 -11.35 -2.08
CA ILE A 75 -18.22 -9.89 -2.09
C ILE A 75 -19.62 -9.43 -1.65
N ILE A 76 -20.68 -10.05 -2.18
CA ILE A 76 -22.06 -9.67 -1.84
C ILE A 76 -22.35 -9.88 -0.34
N PRO A 77 -22.03 -11.02 0.29
CA PRO A 77 -22.22 -11.19 1.73
C PRO A 77 -21.43 -10.17 2.55
N LEU A 78 -20.14 -9.97 2.24
CA LEU A 78 -19.31 -8.98 2.94
C LEU A 78 -19.89 -7.56 2.87
N LEU A 79 -20.36 -7.16 1.69
CA LEU A 79 -20.98 -5.84 1.50
C LEU A 79 -22.32 -5.75 2.25
N THR A 80 -23.14 -6.80 2.15
CA THR A 80 -24.44 -6.86 2.81
C THR A 80 -24.28 -6.77 4.33
N ASP A 81 -23.33 -7.52 4.89
CA ASP A 81 -23.01 -7.49 6.32
C ASP A 81 -22.49 -6.11 6.73
N HIS A 82 -21.59 -5.50 5.97
CA HIS A 82 -21.08 -4.16 6.25
C HIS A 82 -22.20 -3.10 6.27
N LEU A 83 -23.08 -3.12 5.26
CA LEU A 83 -24.20 -2.19 5.19
C LEU A 83 -25.19 -2.42 6.33
N LYS A 84 -25.49 -3.69 6.66
CA LYS A 84 -26.35 -4.05 7.78
C LYS A 84 -25.78 -3.56 9.11
N SER A 85 -24.51 -3.83 9.39
CA SER A 85 -23.83 -3.38 10.63
C SER A 85 -23.77 -1.86 10.74
N THR A 86 -23.55 -1.16 9.63
CA THR A 86 -23.57 0.31 9.61
C THR A 86 -24.98 0.84 9.90
N TYR A 87 -26.00 0.26 9.26
CA TYR A 87 -27.39 0.63 9.48
C TYR A 87 -27.86 0.40 10.92
N GLU A 88 -27.49 -0.73 11.51
CA GLU A 88 -27.77 -1.03 12.92
C GLU A 88 -27.07 -0.05 13.86
N ALA A 89 -25.79 0.25 13.61
CA ALA A 89 -25.03 1.23 14.37
C ALA A 89 -25.65 2.63 14.31
N GLU A 90 -26.03 3.10 13.11
CA GLU A 90 -26.72 4.38 12.95
C GLU A 90 -28.05 4.42 13.69
N ARG A 91 -28.84 3.34 13.61
CA ARG A 91 -30.12 3.24 14.34
C ARG A 91 -29.94 3.30 15.85
N VAL A 92 -28.91 2.64 16.38
CA VAL A 92 -28.61 2.66 17.82
C VAL A 92 -28.20 4.06 18.28
N VAL A 93 -27.36 4.74 17.52
CA VAL A 93 -26.84 6.08 17.89
C VAL A 93 -27.89 7.18 17.70
N ARG A 94 -28.71 7.10 16.65
CA ARG A 94 -29.75 8.11 16.37
C ARG A 94 -31.07 7.87 17.14
N GLY A 95 -31.26 6.67 17.69
CA GLY A 95 -32.47 6.29 18.44
C GLY A 95 -33.74 6.20 17.58
N HIS A 96 -34.87 5.82 18.20
CA HIS A 96 -36.16 5.67 17.51
C HIS A 96 -36.99 6.95 17.40
N LYS A 97 -36.58 8.04 18.06
CA LYS A 97 -37.25 9.34 18.05
C LYS A 97 -36.24 10.47 18.29
N LEU A 98 -35.62 11.00 17.23
CA LEU A 98 -35.30 12.43 17.20
C LEU A 98 -35.13 12.92 15.76
N SER A 99 -36.26 13.38 15.22
CA SER A 99 -36.31 14.55 14.36
C SER A 99 -35.40 15.64 14.93
N ARG A 100 -34.44 16.12 14.12
CA ARG A 100 -33.90 17.49 14.07
C ARG A 100 -32.40 17.47 13.79
N ASN A 101 -32.05 17.71 12.53
CA ASN A 101 -30.78 18.31 12.09
C ASN A 101 -29.59 18.09 13.03
N VAL A 102 -29.13 16.84 13.17
CA VAL A 102 -27.78 16.61 13.68
C VAL A 102 -26.87 16.93 12.51
N THR A 103 -26.30 18.13 12.53
CA THR A 103 -25.19 18.51 11.65
C THR A 103 -24.15 17.39 11.71
N ARG A 104 -23.71 16.91 10.54
CA ARG A 104 -22.64 15.91 10.40
C ARG A 104 -21.45 16.35 11.25
N SER A 105 -21.29 15.72 12.40
CA SER A 105 -20.26 16.05 13.40
C SER A 105 -19.31 14.88 13.50
N GLU A 106 -18.03 15.16 13.66
CA GLU A 106 -17.00 14.15 13.90
C GLU A 106 -17.34 13.25 15.10
N GLU A 107 -18.00 13.82 16.12
CA GLU A 107 -18.48 13.09 17.30
C GLU A 107 -19.59 12.10 16.97
N LEU A 108 -20.48 12.44 16.02
CA LEU A 108 -21.54 11.54 15.56
C LEU A 108 -20.93 10.39 14.76
N ASP A 109 -20.01 10.68 13.86
CA ASP A 109 -19.33 9.66 13.05
C ASP A 109 -18.51 8.70 13.94
N LEU A 110 -17.87 9.22 14.99
CA LEU A 110 -17.16 8.42 15.99
C LEU A 110 -18.11 7.52 16.79
N ALA A 111 -19.28 8.04 17.20
CA ALA A 111 -20.28 7.27 17.92
C ALA A 111 -20.86 6.14 17.06
N ILE A 112 -21.11 6.39 15.77
CA ILE A 112 -21.57 5.37 14.81
C ILE A 112 -20.48 4.30 14.64
N ALA A 113 -19.23 4.72 14.41
CA ALA A 113 -18.11 3.79 14.27
C ALA A 113 -17.92 2.93 15.52
N ALA A 114 -18.12 3.49 16.72
CA ALA A 114 -18.01 2.75 17.98
C ALA A 114 -19.11 1.68 18.16
N LYS A 115 -20.23 1.80 17.43
CA LYS A 115 -21.33 0.83 17.44
C LYS A 115 -21.34 -0.10 16.23
N TYR A 116 -20.51 0.14 15.23
CA TYR A 116 -20.37 -0.74 14.07
C TYR A 116 -19.93 -2.14 14.50
N ASN A 117 -20.69 -3.17 14.10
CA ASN A 117 -20.37 -4.59 14.34
C ASN A 117 -20.02 -4.87 15.82
N ASP A 118 -20.85 -4.37 16.75
CA ASP A 118 -20.64 -4.46 18.19
C ASP A 118 -19.31 -3.87 18.69
N GLY A 119 -18.75 -2.90 17.96
CA GLY A 119 -17.46 -2.26 18.25
C GLY A 119 -16.25 -2.95 17.60
N HIS A 120 -16.46 -4.00 16.80
CA HIS A 120 -15.39 -4.68 16.07
C HIS A 120 -15.09 -3.96 14.75
N LEU A 121 -14.21 -2.97 14.86
CA LEU A 121 -13.68 -2.26 13.71
C LEU A 121 -12.45 -2.96 13.12
N HIS A 122 -12.21 -2.71 11.84
CA HIS A 122 -10.99 -3.16 11.18
C HIS A 122 -9.76 -2.64 11.94
N PRO A 123 -8.69 -3.44 12.13
CA PRO A 123 -7.51 -3.03 12.91
C PRO A 123 -6.89 -1.69 12.46
N ALA A 124 -6.98 -1.39 11.16
CA ALA A 124 -6.47 -0.15 10.56
C ALA A 124 -7.38 1.08 10.71
N ALA A 125 -8.61 0.90 11.21
CA ALA A 125 -9.62 1.93 11.44
C ALA A 125 -9.93 2.14 12.94
N SER A 126 -9.09 1.58 13.82
CA SER A 126 -9.27 1.61 15.28
C SER A 126 -9.48 3.03 15.80
N LEU A 127 -10.54 3.22 16.60
CA LEU A 127 -10.88 4.48 17.27
C LEU A 127 -9.99 4.77 18.48
N ALA A 128 -9.10 3.85 18.86
CA ALA A 128 -8.23 3.99 20.03
C ALA A 128 -7.15 5.08 19.85
N TYR A 129 -6.96 5.59 18.63
CA TYR A 129 -5.90 6.55 18.32
C TYR A 129 -6.46 7.68 17.44
N SER A 130 -6.12 8.93 17.78
CA SER A 130 -6.45 10.10 16.96
C SER A 130 -5.71 10.13 15.62
N ASN A 131 -4.56 9.44 15.53
CA ASN A 131 -3.80 9.27 14.30
C ASN A 131 -3.62 7.78 13.98
N THR A 132 -4.35 7.30 12.97
CA THR A 132 -4.35 5.90 12.54
C THR A 132 -3.23 5.55 11.56
N ARG A 133 -2.44 6.54 11.09
CA ARG A 133 -1.44 6.36 10.02
C ARG A 133 -0.39 5.29 10.34
N THR A 134 0.13 5.28 11.56
CA THR A 134 1.14 4.29 11.99
C THR A 134 0.57 2.88 12.02
N ILE A 135 -0.69 2.72 12.43
CA ILE A 135 -1.36 1.42 12.51
C ILE A 135 -1.74 0.93 11.12
N GLN A 136 -2.19 1.82 10.24
CA GLN A 136 -2.41 1.53 8.83
C GLN A 136 -1.12 1.06 8.15
N GLN A 137 -0.01 1.75 8.37
CA GLN A 137 1.31 1.35 7.85
C GLN A 137 1.73 -0.02 8.38
N GLN A 138 1.57 -0.27 9.69
CA GLN A 138 1.92 -1.55 10.28
C GLN A 138 1.04 -2.69 9.75
N HIS A 139 -0.24 -2.43 9.55
CA HIS A 139 -1.16 -3.38 8.92
C HIS A 139 -0.72 -3.69 7.48
N LEU A 140 -0.36 -2.67 6.70
CA LEU A 140 0.14 -2.84 5.33
C LEU A 140 1.43 -3.66 5.31
N ARG A 141 2.40 -3.38 6.21
CA ARG A 141 3.63 -4.19 6.35
C ARG A 141 3.32 -5.67 6.60
N SER A 142 2.37 -5.95 7.49
CA SER A 142 1.95 -7.32 7.81
C SER A 142 1.34 -8.02 6.59
N THR A 143 0.43 -7.32 5.89
CA THR A 143 -0.23 -7.84 4.68
C THR A 143 0.78 -8.10 3.58
N VAL A 144 1.67 -7.14 3.30
CA VAL A 144 2.75 -7.31 2.32
C VAL A 144 3.65 -8.47 2.70
N GLY A 145 4.00 -8.62 3.98
CA GLY A 145 4.82 -9.74 4.45
C GLY A 145 4.20 -11.12 4.19
N ARG A 146 2.86 -11.22 4.19
CA ARG A 146 2.14 -12.45 3.85
C ARG A 146 2.01 -12.67 2.34
N LEU A 147 1.91 -11.60 1.57
CA LEU A 147 1.75 -11.66 0.11
C LEU A 147 3.07 -11.88 -0.62
N LEU A 148 4.17 -11.34 -0.08
CA LEU A 148 5.50 -11.43 -0.67
C LEU A 148 5.93 -12.85 -1.09
N PRO A 149 5.81 -13.90 -0.24
CA PRO A 149 6.18 -15.26 -0.65
C PRO A 149 5.26 -15.88 -1.72
N LEU A 150 4.07 -15.31 -1.96
CA LEU A 150 3.12 -15.80 -2.96
C LEU A 150 3.27 -15.15 -4.33
N ILE A 151 4.01 -14.04 -4.41
CA ILE A 151 4.11 -13.18 -5.59
C ILE A 151 5.56 -13.06 -6.07
N MET A 152 6.54 -13.18 -5.16
CA MET A 152 7.95 -13.06 -5.54
C MET A 152 8.53 -14.39 -6.02
N PRO A 153 9.32 -14.38 -7.10
CA PRO A 153 10.11 -15.52 -7.54
C PRO A 153 11.00 -16.08 -6.42
N ARG A 154 11.06 -17.40 -6.29
CA ARG A 154 11.78 -18.09 -5.19
C ARG A 154 13.27 -17.76 -5.12
N ASN A 155 13.88 -17.38 -6.24
CA ASN A 155 15.27 -16.95 -6.33
C ASN A 155 15.52 -15.57 -5.69
N MET A 156 14.49 -14.74 -5.55
CA MET A 156 14.59 -13.38 -4.99
C MET A 156 14.19 -13.30 -3.51
N THR A 157 13.48 -14.31 -2.99
CA THR A 157 13.04 -14.38 -1.58
C THR A 157 14.11 -14.91 -0.62
N THR A 158 15.26 -15.35 -1.12
CA THR A 158 16.33 -15.99 -0.33
C THR A 158 17.08 -15.02 0.58
N SER A 159 17.12 -13.73 0.23
CA SER A 159 17.81 -12.71 1.01
C SER A 159 16.84 -11.95 1.91
N SER A 160 17.06 -12.01 3.23
CA SER A 160 16.30 -11.24 4.22
C SER A 160 16.35 -9.73 3.95
N ALA A 161 17.51 -9.22 3.53
CA ALA A 161 17.69 -7.79 3.21
C ALA A 161 16.80 -7.35 2.02
N VAL A 162 16.69 -8.19 0.99
CA VAL A 162 15.81 -7.91 -0.17
C VAL A 162 14.35 -7.92 0.26
N ASN A 163 13.92 -8.88 1.07
CA ASN A 163 12.55 -8.94 1.59
C ASN A 163 12.20 -7.73 2.45
N VAL A 164 13.14 -7.22 3.27
CA VAL A 164 12.96 -5.99 4.04
C VAL A 164 12.82 -4.79 3.12
N LEU A 165 13.71 -4.64 2.13
CA LEU A 165 13.64 -3.55 1.16
C LEU A 165 12.31 -3.54 0.41
N ILE A 166 11.85 -4.69 -0.09
CA ILE A 166 10.56 -4.77 -0.80
C ILE A 166 9.40 -4.42 0.14
N LYS A 167 9.39 -4.93 1.38
CA LYS A 167 8.37 -4.57 2.37
C LYS A 167 8.35 -3.08 2.64
N GLU A 168 9.49 -2.42 2.75
CA GLU A 168 9.56 -0.97 3.02
C GLU A 168 9.24 -0.12 1.78
N ILE A 169 9.55 -0.60 0.57
CA ILE A 169 9.11 0.03 -0.69
C ILE A 169 7.58 -0.05 -0.82
N VAL A 170 6.96 -1.22 -0.57
CA VAL A 170 5.52 -1.44 -0.76
C VAL A 170 4.67 -0.91 0.41
N ALA A 171 5.11 -1.08 1.66
CA ALA A 171 4.41 -0.56 2.84
C ALA A 171 4.62 0.96 3.06
N CYS A 172 5.54 1.54 2.30
CA CYS A 172 5.75 2.97 2.07
C CYS A 172 6.43 3.75 3.22
N ALA A 173 7.77 3.71 3.28
CA ALA A 173 8.60 4.53 4.17
C ALA A 173 9.91 5.06 3.53
N VAL A 174 9.88 5.74 2.39
CA VAL A 174 10.96 6.71 2.02
C VAL A 174 10.73 8.04 2.75
N THR A 175 10.63 7.99 4.07
CA THR A 175 10.80 9.17 4.94
C THR A 175 11.92 8.98 5.96
N VAL A 176 12.36 7.73 6.20
CA VAL A 176 13.47 7.48 7.14
C VAL A 176 14.84 7.61 6.47
N PHE A 177 14.99 7.27 5.18
CA PHE A 177 16.31 7.33 4.55
C PHE A 177 16.75 8.75 4.14
N ALA A 178 15.79 9.67 3.94
CA ALA A 178 16.09 11.08 3.66
C ALA A 178 16.42 11.90 4.92
N TRP A 179 16.02 11.45 6.12
CA TRP A 179 16.34 12.14 7.38
C TRP A 179 17.67 11.69 8.00
N ALA A 180 18.22 10.55 7.56
CA ALA A 180 19.46 9.98 8.09
C ALA A 180 20.75 10.46 7.38
N ILE A 181 20.65 11.32 6.35
CA ILE A 181 21.81 11.98 5.76
C ILE A 181 21.86 13.41 6.31
N PRO A 182 22.60 13.67 7.41
CA PRO A 182 22.83 15.04 7.83
C PRO A 182 23.45 15.80 6.65
N HIS A 183 22.80 16.91 6.27
CA HIS A 183 23.35 17.87 5.33
C HIS A 183 24.81 18.14 5.69
N ARG A 184 25.72 17.70 4.82
CA ARG A 184 27.14 18.00 4.96
C ARG A 184 27.27 19.51 4.96
N VAL A 185 27.56 20.07 6.14
CA VAL A 185 27.86 21.48 6.37
C VAL A 185 28.87 21.92 5.31
N SER A 186 28.49 22.95 4.54
CA SER A 186 29.38 23.62 3.60
C SER A 186 30.60 24.15 4.37
N PRO A 187 31.84 23.98 3.86
CA PRO A 187 33.01 24.52 4.52
C PRO A 187 32.96 26.05 4.44
N SER A 188 32.78 26.68 5.59
CA SER A 188 32.97 28.12 5.79
C SER A 188 34.36 28.52 5.25
N ARG A 189 34.37 29.22 4.12
CA ARG A 189 35.56 29.92 3.64
C ARG A 189 35.64 31.26 4.36
N LYS A 190 36.63 31.34 5.25
CA LYS A 190 37.52 32.48 5.51
C LYS A 190 36.88 33.80 5.96
N GLY A 191 37.07 34.09 7.24
CA GLY A 191 37.21 35.44 7.76
C GLY A 191 38.32 35.42 8.82
N THR A 192 39.56 35.62 8.41
CA THR A 192 40.66 35.92 9.33
C THR A 192 41.45 37.07 8.70
N ILE A 193 41.66 38.07 9.55
CA ILE A 193 42.31 39.38 9.39
C ILE A 193 41.43 40.44 8.72
#